data_AF-A0A961MZX9-F1
#
_entry.id   AF-A0A961MZX9-F1
#
_cell.length_a   1.000
_cell.length_b   1.000
_cell.length_c   1.000
_cell.angle_alpha   90.00
_cell.angle_beta   90.00
_cell.angle_gamma   90.00
#
_symmetry.space_group_name_H-M   'P 1'
#
loop_
_entity.id
_entity.type
_entity.pdbx_description
1 polymer ?
#
loop_
_entity_poly.entity_id
_entity_poly.type
_entity_poly.pdbx_seq_one_letter_code
_entity_poly.pdbx_strand_id
1 'polypeptide(L)'
;AGIYFYIGKMSGRQYPEFWGKVHFWMFFIGVNLTFFPQHFLGRQGMPRRYIDYPEAFAQWNYISSLGAFLSFASFLFFLGVIYYTLTRGKRVTENNYWNEHADTLEWTLPCPPPEHTFEQLPKREDWDKGHAH
;
A
#
# COMPACT_ATOMS: atom_id res chain seq x y z
N ALA A 1 1.71 0.48 2.16
CA ALA A 1 2.97 1.24 2.01
C ALA A 1 4.14 0.33 1.70
N GLY A 2 4.48 -0.63 2.58
CA GLY A 2 5.68 -1.48 2.42
C GLY A 2 5.81 -2.21 1.08
N ILE A 3 4.71 -2.77 0.53
CA ILE A 3 4.76 -3.45 -0.78
C ILE A 3 5.22 -2.48 -1.87
N TYR A 4 4.59 -1.32 -2.00
CA TYR A 4 5.01 -0.31 -2.98
C TYR A 4 6.45 0.19 -2.75
N PHE A 5 6.89 0.27 -1.50
CA PHE A 5 8.26 0.68 -1.18
C PHE A 5 9.30 -0.38 -1.60
N TYR A 6 9.06 -1.66 -1.31
CA TYR A 6 10.04 -2.75 -1.50
C TYR A 6 9.82 -3.63 -2.74
N ILE A 7 8.72 -3.49 -3.48
CA ILE A 7 8.43 -4.38 -4.63
C ILE A 7 9.52 -4.33 -5.70
N GLY A 8 10.08 -3.15 -5.97
CA GLY A 8 11.24 -2.99 -6.86
C GLY A 8 12.47 -3.70 -6.32
N LYS A 9 12.71 -3.60 -5.01
CA LYS A 9 13.84 -4.25 -4.33
C LYS A 9 13.75 -5.77 -4.38
N MET A 10 12.58 -6.34 -4.11
CA MET A 10 12.38 -7.79 -4.06
C MET A 10 12.30 -8.43 -5.45
N SER A 11 11.64 -7.77 -6.41
CA SER A 11 11.36 -8.36 -7.73
C SER A 11 12.27 -7.86 -8.86
N GLY A 12 13.07 -6.82 -8.61
CA GLY A 12 13.85 -6.12 -9.63
C GLY A 12 12.98 -5.33 -10.62
N ARG A 13 11.68 -5.19 -10.38
CA ARG A 13 10.73 -4.50 -11.27
C ARG A 13 9.87 -3.50 -10.53
N GLN A 14 9.69 -2.34 -11.13
CA GLN A 14 8.92 -1.25 -10.56
C GLN A 14 7.51 -1.17 -11.16
N TYR A 15 6.54 -0.87 -10.29
CA TYR A 15 5.15 -0.62 -10.69
C TYR A 15 5.03 0.78 -11.32
N PRO A 16 4.11 1.00 -12.27
CA PRO A 16 3.84 2.35 -12.76
C PRO A 16 3.18 3.19 -11.67
N GLU A 17 3.78 4.33 -11.32
CA GLU A 17 3.31 5.19 -10.23
C GLU A 17 1.86 5.64 -10.40
N PHE A 18 1.42 5.86 -11.64
CA PHE A 18 0.04 6.19 -11.97
C PHE A 18 -0.96 5.15 -11.41
N TRP A 19 -0.71 3.85 -11.63
CA TRP A 19 -1.59 2.79 -11.13
C TRP A 19 -1.55 2.66 -9.62
N GLY A 20 -0.38 2.91 -9.01
CA GLY A 20 -0.27 2.98 -7.55
C GLY A 20 -1.11 4.11 -6.95
N LYS A 21 -1.12 5.29 -7.58
CA LYS A 21 -1.97 6.44 -7.18
C LYS A 21 -3.45 6.13 -7.36
N VAL A 22 -3.84 5.51 -8.49
CA VAL A 22 -5.24 5.09 -8.73
C VAL A 22 -5.70 4.12 -7.64
N HIS A 23 -4.90 3.09 -7.34
CA HIS A 23 -5.18 2.14 -6.26
C HIS A 23 -5.34 2.88 -4.92
N PHE A 24 -4.42 3.79 -4.60
CA PHE A 24 -4.47 4.56 -3.36
C PHE A 24 -5.79 5.33 -3.24
N TRP A 25 -6.17 6.11 -4.26
CA TRP A 25 -7.40 6.91 -4.21
C TRP A 25 -8.66 6.06 -4.17
N MET A 26 -8.72 4.97 -4.94
CA MET A 26 -9.86 4.06 -4.93
C MET A 26 -10.04 3.41 -3.56
N PHE A 27 -8.96 2.92 -2.95
CA PHE A 27 -8.99 2.34 -1.61
C PHE A 27 -9.32 3.39 -0.54
N PHE A 28 -8.69 4.57 -0.60
CA PHE A 28 -8.90 5.65 0.36
C PHE A 28 -10.36 6.11 0.36
N ILE A 29 -10.93 6.38 -0.82
CA ILE A 29 -12.34 6.79 -0.95
C ILE A 29 -13.26 5.66 -0.49
N GLY A 30 -13.00 4.40 -0.90
CA GLY A 30 -13.80 3.24 -0.51
C GLY A 30 -13.84 3.02 1.01
N VAL A 31 -12.70 3.08 1.68
CA VAL A 31 -12.60 2.90 3.13
C VAL A 31 -13.32 4.03 3.87
N ASN A 32 -13.15 5.28 3.42
CA ASN A 32 -13.87 6.41 4.01
C ASN A 32 -15.39 6.27 3.81
N LEU A 33 -15.86 5.89 2.61
CA LEU A 33 -17.28 5.62 2.37
C LEU A 33 -17.81 4.44 3.19
N THR A 34 -16.97 3.46 3.50
CA THR A 34 -17.34 2.33 4.36
C THR A 34 -17.55 2.77 5.81
N PHE A 35 -16.56 3.44 6.40
CA PHE A 35 -16.52 3.67 7.84
C PHE A 35 -17.08 5.03 8.28
N PHE A 36 -17.12 6.03 7.41
CA PHE A 36 -17.68 7.33 7.76
C PHE A 36 -19.18 7.27 8.10
N PRO A 37 -20.04 6.58 7.32
CA PRO A 37 -21.44 6.35 7.70
C PRO A 37 -21.63 5.66 9.05
N GLN A 38 -20.68 4.80 9.45
CA GLN A 38 -20.75 4.07 10.72
C GLN A 38 -20.68 5.01 11.93
N HIS A 39 -20.05 6.19 11.80
CA HIS A 39 -20.04 7.19 12.86
C HIS A 39 -21.44 7.79 13.09
N PHE A 40 -22.20 8.03 12.01
CA PHE A 40 -23.57 8.52 12.10
C PHE A 40 -24.52 7.45 12.65
N LEU A 41 -24.37 6.20 12.19
CA LEU A 41 -25.13 5.05 12.70
C LEU A 41 -24.89 4.83 14.20
N GLY A 42 -23.63 4.88 14.63
CA GLY A 42 -23.26 4.78 16.05
C GLY A 42 -23.88 5.91 16.88
N ARG A 43 -23.87 7.16 16.36
CA ARG A 43 -24.52 8.30 17.03
C ARG A 43 -26.04 8.15 17.12
N GLN A 44 -26.67 7.49 16.16
CA GLN A 44 -28.10 7.20 16.18
C GLN A 44 -28.45 5.96 17.05
N GLY A 45 -27.47 5.34 17.70
CA GLY A 45 -27.68 4.26 18.65
C GLY A 45 -27.73 2.87 18.03
N MET A 46 -27.30 2.67 16.78
CA MET A 46 -27.20 1.34 16.17
C MET A 46 -26.13 0.52 16.91
N PRO A 47 -26.51 -0.57 17.63
CA PRO A 47 -25.54 -1.38 18.33
C PRO A 47 -24.79 -2.30 17.36
N ARG A 48 -23.55 -2.66 17.68
CA ARG A 48 -22.76 -3.61 16.89
C ARG A 48 -23.39 -5.01 16.89
N ARG A 49 -23.11 -5.79 15.82
CA ARG A 49 -23.44 -7.23 15.69
C ARG A 49 -24.95 -7.56 15.61
N TYR A 50 -25.75 -6.62 15.12
CA TYR A 50 -27.15 -6.88 14.74
C TYR A 50 -27.23 -7.15 13.23
N ILE A 51 -27.96 -8.20 12.87
CA ILE A 51 -28.15 -8.60 11.47
C ILE A 51 -29.30 -7.79 10.86
N ASP A 52 -30.41 -7.70 11.59
CA ASP A 52 -31.58 -6.93 11.19
C ASP A 52 -31.61 -5.58 11.90
N TYR A 53 -31.97 -4.54 11.16
CA TYR A 53 -32.05 -3.17 11.64
C TYR A 53 -33.29 -2.44 11.09
N PRO A 54 -33.84 -1.45 11.82
CA PRO A 54 -34.96 -0.65 11.34
C PRO A 54 -34.63 0.11 10.05
N GLU A 55 -35.65 0.40 9.21
CA GLU A 55 -35.48 1.13 7.95
C GLU A 55 -34.79 2.50 8.11
N ALA A 56 -34.92 3.13 9.29
CA ALA A 56 -34.24 4.39 9.60
C ALA A 56 -32.70 4.32 9.45
N PHE A 57 -32.11 3.14 9.55
CA PHE A 57 -30.66 2.91 9.39
C PHE A 57 -30.27 2.41 7.99
N ALA A 58 -31.23 2.13 7.12
CA ALA A 58 -30.97 1.50 5.82
C ALA A 58 -30.12 2.38 4.89
N GLN A 59 -30.37 3.68 4.86
CA GLN A 59 -29.63 4.59 3.97
C GLN A 59 -28.13 4.60 4.28
N TRP A 60 -27.74 4.73 5.54
CA TRP A 60 -26.33 4.75 5.95
C TRP A 60 -25.64 3.39 5.77
N ASN A 61 -26.36 2.30 6.05
CA ASN A 61 -25.85 0.94 5.80
C ASN A 61 -25.66 0.65 4.31
N TYR A 62 -26.55 1.16 3.46
CA TYR A 62 -26.43 1.03 2.01
C TYR A 62 -25.18 1.76 1.48
N ILE A 63 -24.97 3.01 1.91
CA ILE A 63 -23.76 3.79 1.54
C ILE A 63 -22.49 3.09 2.04
N SER A 64 -22.51 2.59 3.28
CA SER A 64 -21.39 1.83 3.86
C SER A 64 -21.06 0.59 3.03
N SER A 65 -22.10 -0.12 2.57
CA SER A 65 -21.96 -1.30 1.72
C SER A 65 -21.36 -0.97 0.35
N LEU A 66 -21.77 0.13 -0.28
CA LEU A 66 -21.15 0.61 -1.53
C LEU A 66 -19.66 0.92 -1.35
N GLY A 67 -19.29 1.56 -0.23
CA GLY A 67 -17.89 1.77 0.13
C GLY A 67 -17.11 0.47 0.28
N ALA A 68 -17.72 -0.55 0.88
CA ALA A 68 -17.09 -1.86 1.06
C ALA A 68 -16.85 -2.56 -0.28
N PHE A 69 -17.83 -2.53 -1.20
CA PHE A 69 -17.65 -3.05 -2.56
C PHE A 69 -16.56 -2.29 -3.34
N LEU A 70 -16.49 -0.97 -3.21
CA LEU A 70 -15.44 -0.17 -3.84
C LEU A 70 -14.04 -0.54 -3.31
N SER A 71 -13.93 -0.72 -1.99
CA SER A 71 -12.68 -1.14 -1.34
C SER A 71 -12.25 -2.54 -1.79
N PHE A 72 -13.21 -3.46 -1.92
CA PHE A 72 -12.95 -4.81 -2.44
C PHE A 72 -12.51 -4.78 -3.91
N ALA A 73 -13.16 -3.98 -4.74
CA ALA A 73 -12.74 -3.79 -6.13
C ALA A 73 -11.32 -3.19 -6.22
N SER A 74 -10.97 -2.25 -5.34
CA SER A 74 -9.61 -1.72 -5.22
C SER A 74 -8.60 -2.80 -4.85
N PHE A 75 -8.97 -3.74 -3.96
CA PHE A 75 -8.11 -4.87 -3.60
C PHE A 75 -7.87 -5.81 -4.78
N LEU A 76 -8.89 -6.12 -5.58
CA LEU A 76 -8.71 -6.90 -6.81
C LEU A 76 -7.82 -6.16 -7.82
N PHE A 77 -8.03 -4.86 -7.97
CA PHE A 77 -7.20 -4.01 -8.81
C PHE A 77 -5.72 -4.04 -8.37
N PHE A 78 -5.45 -4.01 -7.06
CA PHE A 78 -4.10 -4.14 -6.51
C PHE A 78 -3.41 -5.45 -6.90
N LEU A 79 -4.12 -6.58 -6.84
CA LEU A 79 -3.57 -7.86 -7.30
C LEU A 79 -3.20 -7.82 -8.78
N GLY A 80 -4.02 -7.15 -9.60
CA GLY A 80 -3.72 -6.88 -11.01
C GLY A 80 -2.46 -6.05 -11.20
N VAL A 81 -2.26 -5.00 -10.41
CA VAL A 81 -1.05 -4.17 -10.44
C VAL A 81 0.19 -4.97 -10.06
N ILE A 82 0.11 -5.82 -9.02
CA ILE A 82 1.22 -6.72 -8.65
C ILE A 82 1.54 -7.66 -9.82
N TYR A 83 0.53 -8.34 -10.36
CA TYR A 83 0.72 -9.28 -11.47
C TYR A 83 1.36 -8.61 -12.68
N TYR A 84 0.89 -7.41 -13.05
CA TYR A 84 1.50 -6.61 -14.11
C TYR A 84 2.96 -6.26 -13.79
N THR A 85 3.26 -5.85 -12.56
CA THR A 85 4.60 -5.45 -12.14
C THR A 85 5.59 -6.61 -12.26
N LEU A 86 5.21 -7.80 -11.79
CA LEU A 86 6.07 -8.98 -11.82
C LEU A 86 6.32 -9.48 -13.26
N THR A 87 5.34 -9.37 -14.15
CA THR A 87 5.44 -9.89 -15.53
C THR A 87 5.98 -8.87 -16.53
N ARG A 88 5.56 -7.61 -16.42
CA ARG A 88 5.76 -6.54 -17.42
C ARG A 88 6.25 -5.20 -16.83
N GLY A 89 6.47 -5.11 -15.52
CA GLY A 89 7.02 -3.91 -14.88
C GLY A 89 8.41 -3.54 -15.43
N LYS A 90 8.73 -2.23 -15.37
CA LYS A 90 10.05 -1.71 -15.80
C LYS A 90 11.13 -2.29 -14.90
N ARG A 91 12.23 -2.77 -15.49
CA ARG A 91 13.37 -3.27 -14.72
C ARG A 91 14.03 -2.11 -13.96
N VAL A 92 14.37 -2.36 -12.72
CA VAL A 92 15.13 -1.45 -11.87
C VAL A 92 16.61 -1.67 -12.16
N THR A 93 17.32 -0.64 -12.59
CA THR A 93 18.77 -0.68 -12.87
C THR A 93 19.61 -0.08 -11.76
N GLU A 94 18.99 0.68 -10.85
CA GLU A 94 19.65 1.37 -9.75
C GLU A 94 19.50 0.57 -8.44
N ASN A 95 20.55 0.55 -7.62
CA ASN A 95 20.53 -0.08 -6.30
C ASN A 95 19.49 0.58 -5.37
N ASN A 96 19.38 1.91 -5.50
CA ASN A 96 18.45 2.74 -4.76
C ASN A 96 17.59 3.60 -5.71
N TYR A 97 16.40 3.10 -6.04
CA TYR A 97 15.43 3.82 -6.87
C TYR A 97 14.58 4.85 -6.10
N TRP A 98 14.80 5.00 -4.78
CA TRP A 98 14.19 6.03 -3.94
C TRP A 98 15.15 7.17 -3.60
N ASN A 99 16.38 7.14 -4.15
CA ASN A 99 17.40 8.17 -3.97
C ASN A 99 17.64 8.50 -2.47
N GLU A 100 17.81 9.78 -2.16
CA GLU A 100 18.06 10.34 -0.83
C GLU A 100 16.93 10.14 0.19
N HIS A 101 15.80 9.53 -0.19
CA HIS A 101 14.71 9.25 0.75
C HIS A 101 14.82 7.88 1.41
N ALA A 102 15.86 7.11 1.06
CA ALA A 102 16.06 5.74 1.47
C ALA A 102 17.56 5.48 1.77
N ASP A 103 17.97 5.79 3.00
CA ASP A 103 19.38 5.72 3.42
C ASP A 103 19.72 4.47 4.24
N THR A 104 18.78 3.54 4.41
CA THR A 104 19.03 2.30 5.16
C THR A 104 19.88 1.30 4.36
N LEU A 105 20.53 0.39 5.08
CA LEU A 105 21.55 -0.52 4.55
C LEU A 105 21.09 -1.33 3.33
N GLU A 106 19.82 -1.72 3.27
CA GLU A 106 19.27 -2.48 2.14
C GLU A 106 19.40 -1.75 0.80
N TRP A 107 19.42 -0.41 0.79
CA TRP A 107 19.51 0.41 -0.42
C TRP A 107 20.93 0.49 -1.01
N THR A 108 21.93 -0.03 -0.30
CA THR A 108 23.29 -0.21 -0.82
C THR A 108 23.40 -1.37 -1.82
N LEU A 109 22.50 -2.34 -1.73
CA LEU A 109 22.51 -3.59 -2.49
C LEU A 109 21.87 -3.44 -3.88
N PRO A 110 22.14 -4.35 -4.83
CA PRO A 110 21.41 -4.39 -6.10
C PRO A 110 19.93 -4.75 -5.92
N CYS A 111 19.15 -4.57 -6.99
CA CYS A 111 17.73 -4.95 -7.07
C CYS A 111 17.55 -6.00 -8.19
N PRO A 112 17.24 -7.28 -7.89
CA PRO A 112 17.08 -7.88 -6.57
C PRO A 112 18.41 -8.16 -5.86
N PRO A 113 18.41 -8.27 -4.51
CA PRO A 113 19.61 -8.60 -3.75
C PRO A 113 20.07 -10.05 -4.04
N PRO A 114 21.39 -10.32 -3.94
CA PRO A 114 21.96 -11.66 -4.09
C PRO A 114 21.58 -12.59 -2.92
N GLU A 115 21.77 -13.90 -3.09
CA GLU A 115 21.49 -14.89 -2.04
C GLU A 115 22.31 -14.65 -0.76
N HIS A 116 23.59 -14.31 -0.92
CA HIS A 116 24.45 -13.88 0.17
C HIS A 116 24.65 -12.36 0.11
N THR A 117 24.06 -11.66 1.07
CA THR A 117 23.85 -10.22 1.00
C THR A 117 25.12 -9.39 1.17
N PHE A 118 25.99 -9.78 2.11
CA PHE A 118 27.21 -9.04 2.45
C PHE A 118 28.37 -10.01 2.65
N GLU A 119 29.38 -9.94 1.79
CA GLU A 119 30.64 -10.71 1.96
C GLU A 119 31.50 -10.14 3.10
N GLN A 120 31.41 -8.83 3.33
CA GLN A 120 32.09 -8.14 4.42
C GLN A 120 31.05 -7.43 5.27
N LEU A 121 31.23 -7.50 6.60
CA LEU A 121 30.34 -6.82 7.55
C LEU A 121 30.31 -5.32 7.25
N PRO A 122 29.13 -4.75 6.94
CA PRO A 122 29.01 -3.34 6.64
C PRO A 122 29.27 -2.52 7.90
N LYS A 123 29.93 -1.37 7.71
CA LYS A 123 30.17 -0.40 8.76
C LYS A 123 28.97 0.55 8.85
N ARG A 124 28.78 1.14 10.03
CA ARG A 124 27.69 2.11 10.25
C ARG A 124 27.74 3.28 9.27
N GLU A 125 28.95 3.75 8.94
CA GLU A 125 29.22 4.86 8.03
C GLU A 125 28.73 4.61 6.59
N ASP A 126 28.51 3.35 6.19
CA ASP A 126 28.12 2.99 4.83
C ASP A 126 26.66 3.34 4.49
N TRP A 127 25.82 3.55 5.51
CA TRP A 127 24.38 3.81 5.34
C TRP A 127 23.87 4.92 6.28
N ASP A 128 24.44 5.08 7.46
CA ASP A 128 24.13 6.17 8.38
C ASP A 128 24.89 7.45 7.94
N LYS A 129 24.42 8.04 6.84
CA LYS A 129 24.82 9.38 6.41
C LYS A 129 24.19 10.36 7.39
N GLY A 130 24.86 10.56 8.54
CA GLY A 130 24.33 11.29 9.68
C GLY A 130 23.51 12.51 9.25
N HIS A 131 22.31 12.66 9.82
CA HIS A 131 21.40 13.75 9.49
C HIS A 131 22.18 15.07 9.42
N ALA A 132 22.27 15.65 8.23
CA ALA A 132 22.61 17.06 8.08
C ALA A 132 21.44 17.85 8.69
N HIS A 133 21.50 18.05 10.01
CA HIS A 133 20.76 19.09 10.70
C HIS A 133 21.46 20.42 10.47
#